data_AF-A0A2H1JHZ6-F1
#
_entry.id   AF-A0A2H1JHZ6-F1
#
_cell.length_a   1.000
_cell.length_b   1.000
_cell.length_c   1.000
_cell.angle_alpha   90.00
_cell.angle_beta   90.00
_cell.angle_gamma   90.00
#
_symmetry.space_group_name_H-M   'P 1'
#
loop_
_entity.id
_entity.type
_entity.pdbx_description
1 polymer ?
#
loop_
_entity_poly.entity_id
_entity_poly.type
_entity_poly.pdbx_seq_one_letter_code
_entity_poly.pdbx_strand_id
1 'polypeptide(L)'
;MTEQNQRPRAEVLADAIGVLTEAARLRHPVLQQVAPGAGQPDPNRLDQSDWAEFVSQALAGAAANFGSVDAILAGRPGSWEADSIRNLLLATVGHDEAYLHEHRTEPLRVTVPVDQILAEQGLDELYEALHTSLDAREVKALGEVVDDAPYLWHYDRTDAGGFVSSDPEAPPFSMESWRSDRQADGYPPERIAQIERTVFDSPLTRSVYVAKSPKARAKAQRLDGQAHAIQDGFRRRHEALDALRGEERTTFGQAIVAAVRDRAASVYPGVPIEVEATDDPVEDPSTTADGFSSPEQRLLQHAREHTRWPGSVPAPTGYSLG
;
A
#
# COMPACT_ATOMS: atom_id res chain seq x y z
N MET A 1 5.92 -16.35 -13.02
CA MET A 1 6.11 -17.49 -12.10
C MET A 1 7.40 -18.20 -12.51
N THR A 2 8.50 -17.83 -11.89
CA THR A 2 9.76 -18.55 -12.03
C THR A 2 9.63 -19.80 -11.15
N GLU A 3 9.44 -20.98 -11.73
CA GLU A 3 9.56 -22.23 -10.99
C GLU A 3 10.94 -22.21 -10.31
N GLN A 4 10.96 -22.11 -8.98
CA GLN A 4 12.17 -22.34 -8.22
C GLN A 4 12.59 -23.78 -8.49
N ASN A 5 13.68 -23.94 -9.23
CA ASN A 5 14.29 -25.22 -9.54
C ASN A 5 14.86 -25.83 -8.24
N GLN A 6 14.00 -26.49 -7.46
CA GLN A 6 14.39 -27.13 -6.20
C GLN A 6 15.31 -28.32 -6.48
N ARG A 7 16.46 -28.36 -5.80
CA ARG A 7 17.39 -29.49 -5.89
C ARG A 7 16.71 -30.77 -5.37
N PRO A 8 16.92 -31.94 -5.99
CA PRO A 8 16.39 -33.20 -5.50
C PRO A 8 16.85 -33.50 -4.05
N ARG A 9 15.95 -34.00 -3.21
CA ARG A 9 16.24 -34.34 -1.80
C ARG A 9 17.51 -35.19 -1.63
N ALA A 10 17.71 -36.17 -2.50
CA ALA A 10 18.87 -37.07 -2.43
C ALA A 10 20.20 -36.34 -2.59
N GLU A 11 20.23 -35.29 -3.42
CA GLU A 11 21.41 -34.46 -3.66
C GLU A 11 21.73 -33.61 -2.42
N VAL A 12 20.72 -32.92 -1.87
CA VAL A 12 20.87 -32.10 -0.65
C VAL A 12 21.28 -32.96 0.55
N LEU A 13 20.72 -34.16 0.68
CA LEU A 13 21.10 -35.10 1.74
C LEU A 13 22.54 -35.59 1.57
N ALA A 14 23.00 -35.84 0.34
CA ALA A 14 24.38 -36.24 0.08
C ALA A 14 25.37 -35.14 0.49
N ASP A 15 25.07 -33.88 0.19
CA ASP A 15 25.87 -32.73 0.64
C ASP A 15 25.92 -32.64 2.17
N ALA A 16 24.77 -32.76 2.83
CA ALA A 16 24.70 -32.73 4.30
C ALA A 16 25.52 -33.85 4.94
N ILE A 17 25.43 -35.07 4.42
CA ILE A 17 26.27 -36.21 4.87
C ILE A 17 27.75 -35.90 4.65
N GLY A 18 28.11 -35.32 3.50
CA GLY A 18 29.48 -34.92 3.18
C GLY A 18 30.04 -33.92 4.20
N VAL A 19 29.32 -32.82 4.46
CA VAL A 19 29.71 -31.79 5.41
C VAL A 19 29.82 -32.33 6.84
N LEU A 20 28.84 -33.13 7.29
CA LEU A 20 28.88 -33.74 8.61
C LEU A 20 30.05 -34.73 8.78
N THR A 21 30.41 -35.44 7.70
CA THR A 21 31.57 -36.33 7.68
C THR A 21 32.89 -35.57 7.68
N GLU A 22 32.96 -34.43 6.99
CA GLU A 22 34.11 -33.53 7.02
C GLU A 22 34.30 -32.94 8.42
N ALA A 23 33.23 -32.45 9.05
CA ALA A 23 33.24 -31.94 10.41
C ALA A 23 33.79 -32.97 11.41
N ALA A 24 33.43 -34.25 11.27
CA ALA A 24 33.92 -35.33 12.13
C ALA A 24 35.44 -35.57 12.03
N ARG A 25 36.07 -35.09 10.95
CA ARG A 25 37.52 -35.21 10.70
C ARG A 25 38.30 -33.96 11.13
N LEU A 26 37.63 -32.87 11.49
CA LEU A 26 38.28 -31.65 11.94
C LEU A 26 39.09 -31.89 13.22
N ARG A 27 40.21 -31.18 13.30
CA ARG A 27 41.14 -31.23 14.41
C ARG A 27 41.44 -29.81 14.88
N HIS A 28 41.61 -29.61 16.18
CA HIS A 28 41.98 -28.33 16.76
C HIS A 28 43.28 -28.45 17.60
N PRO A 29 44.11 -27.40 17.66
CA PRO A 29 45.30 -27.40 18.51
C PRO A 29 44.94 -27.46 19.99
N VAL A 30 45.65 -28.28 20.76
CA VAL A 30 45.48 -28.34 22.21
C VAL A 30 46.13 -27.11 22.84
N LEU A 31 45.43 -26.42 23.73
CA LEU A 31 46.00 -25.31 24.48
C LEU A 31 46.94 -25.84 25.57
N GLN A 32 48.22 -25.53 25.45
CA GLN A 32 49.21 -25.78 26.50
C GLN A 32 49.25 -24.56 27.44
N GLN A 33 49.10 -24.82 28.74
CA GLN A 33 49.20 -23.78 29.75
C GLN A 33 50.66 -23.38 29.92
N VAL A 34 51.00 -22.14 29.54
CA VAL A 34 52.37 -21.59 29.65
C VAL A 34 52.53 -20.69 30.88
N ALA A 35 51.43 -20.14 31.40
CA ALA A 35 51.35 -19.44 32.68
C ALA A 35 49.91 -19.51 33.23
N PRO A 36 49.66 -19.20 34.52
CA PRO A 36 48.30 -19.10 35.05
C PRO A 36 47.47 -18.11 34.23
N GLY A 37 46.38 -18.57 33.62
CA GLY A 37 45.50 -17.77 32.76
C GLY A 37 45.99 -17.52 31.33
N ALA A 38 47.17 -18.01 30.93
CA ALA A 38 47.69 -17.86 29.57
C ALA A 38 47.97 -19.25 28.94
N GLY A 39 47.17 -19.60 27.94
CA GLY A 39 47.39 -20.77 27.09
C GLY A 39 47.97 -20.38 25.74
N GLN A 40 48.88 -21.19 25.20
CA GLN A 40 49.33 -21.12 23.81
C GLN A 40 49.00 -22.42 23.08
N PRO A 41 48.69 -22.39 21.78
CA PRO A 41 48.49 -23.60 20.98
C PRO A 41 49.75 -24.47 20.99
N ASP A 42 49.63 -25.75 21.37
CA ASP A 42 50.70 -26.74 21.23
C ASP A 42 50.87 -27.06 19.73
N PRO A 43 52.03 -26.76 19.12
CA PRO A 43 52.24 -26.97 17.70
C PRO A 43 52.27 -28.45 17.30
N ASN A 44 52.43 -29.36 18.24
CA ASN A 44 52.61 -30.80 17.98
C ASN A 44 51.44 -31.65 18.44
N ARG A 45 50.40 -31.05 19.03
CA ARG A 45 49.26 -31.78 19.58
C ARG A 45 47.94 -31.24 19.07
N LEU A 46 47.20 -32.12 18.41
CA LEU A 46 45.85 -31.86 17.90
C LEU A 46 44.86 -32.83 18.57
N ASP A 47 43.70 -32.31 18.99
CA ASP A 47 42.57 -33.11 19.45
C ASP A 47 41.42 -33.09 18.42
N GLN A 48 40.46 -34.00 18.57
CA GLN A 48 39.25 -34.00 17.74
C GLN A 48 38.41 -32.76 18.04
N SER A 49 37.96 -32.06 17.00
CA SER A 49 36.96 -31.00 17.18
C SER A 49 35.66 -31.57 17.75
N ASP A 50 34.93 -30.77 18.52
CA ASP A 50 33.64 -31.16 19.05
C ASP A 50 32.61 -31.26 17.93
N TRP A 51 32.36 -32.49 17.48
CA TRP A 51 31.40 -32.76 16.42
C TRP A 51 29.96 -32.53 16.88
N ALA A 52 29.66 -32.76 18.16
CA ALA A 52 28.32 -32.55 18.69
C ALA A 52 27.98 -31.06 18.72
N GLU A 53 28.94 -30.22 19.14
CA GLU A 53 28.84 -28.77 19.05
C GLU A 53 28.58 -28.33 17.60
N PHE A 54 29.37 -28.81 16.63
CA PHE A 54 29.18 -28.49 15.22
C PHE A 54 27.76 -28.81 14.72
N VAL A 55 27.26 -30.01 15.00
CA VAL A 55 25.91 -30.44 14.59
C VAL A 55 24.85 -29.58 15.23
N SER A 56 24.97 -29.32 16.54
CA SER A 56 24.01 -28.51 17.29
C SER A 56 23.91 -27.08 16.74
N GLN A 57 25.07 -26.45 16.46
CA GLN A 57 25.13 -25.11 15.88
C GLN A 57 24.61 -25.07 14.44
N ALA A 58 24.91 -26.09 13.62
CA ALA A 58 24.42 -26.17 12.24
C ALA A 58 22.89 -26.31 12.20
N LEU A 59 22.31 -27.14 13.07
CA LEU A 59 20.85 -27.26 13.21
C LEU A 59 20.23 -25.97 13.74
N ALA A 60 20.84 -25.34 14.75
CA ALA A 60 20.40 -24.05 15.26
C ALA A 60 20.39 -22.98 14.17
N GLY A 61 21.44 -22.89 13.35
CA GLY A 61 21.52 -21.95 12.24
C GLY A 61 20.47 -22.22 11.15
N ALA A 62 20.22 -23.50 10.82
CA ALA A 62 19.15 -23.86 9.89
C ALA A 62 17.76 -23.45 10.43
N ALA A 63 17.47 -23.75 11.70
CA ALA A 63 16.23 -23.33 12.36
C ALA A 63 16.11 -21.80 12.42
N ALA A 64 17.20 -21.09 12.70
CA ALA A 64 17.26 -19.64 12.77
C ALA A 64 16.99 -18.99 11.41
N ASN A 65 17.53 -19.55 10.32
CA ASN A 65 17.26 -19.07 8.97
C ASN A 65 15.81 -19.34 8.55
N PHE A 66 15.24 -20.49 8.97
CA PHE A 66 13.86 -20.83 8.66
C PHE A 66 12.84 -20.02 9.49
N GLY A 67 13.25 -19.49 10.64
CA GLY A 67 12.51 -18.51 11.44
C GLY A 67 12.11 -18.99 12.83
N SER A 68 12.00 -20.29 13.07
CA SER A 68 11.77 -20.88 14.40
C SER A 68 12.05 -22.40 14.41
N VAL A 69 12.13 -22.99 15.60
CA VAL A 69 12.24 -24.45 15.79
C VAL A 69 10.96 -25.14 15.33
N ASP A 70 9.80 -24.56 15.59
CA ASP A 70 8.52 -25.12 15.14
C ASP A 70 8.38 -25.12 13.62
N ALA A 71 8.76 -24.02 12.98
CA ALA A 71 8.64 -23.87 11.54
C ALA A 71 9.50 -24.92 10.79
N ILE A 72 10.76 -25.11 11.19
CA ILE A 72 11.63 -26.10 10.53
C ILE A 72 11.18 -27.56 10.76
N LEU A 73 10.38 -27.81 11.80
CA LEU A 73 9.83 -29.13 12.13
C LEU A 73 8.40 -29.36 11.62
N ALA A 74 7.80 -28.40 10.92
CA ALA A 74 6.41 -28.42 10.48
C ALA A 74 6.06 -29.56 9.50
N GLY A 75 7.05 -30.19 8.87
CA GLY A 75 6.82 -31.30 7.92
C GLY A 75 6.25 -32.57 8.56
N ARG A 76 6.54 -32.82 9.85
CA ARG A 76 5.97 -33.95 10.61
C ARG A 76 5.98 -33.69 12.12
N PRO A 77 5.17 -32.72 12.59
CA PRO A 77 5.08 -32.39 14.01
C PRO A 77 4.66 -33.62 14.83
N GLY A 78 5.28 -33.80 16.01
CA GLY A 78 4.99 -34.91 16.93
C GLY A 78 5.62 -36.26 16.56
N SER A 79 6.49 -36.32 15.56
CA SER A 79 7.33 -37.49 15.34
C SER A 79 8.46 -37.56 16.38
N TRP A 80 8.88 -38.77 16.76
CA TRP A 80 9.96 -38.95 17.73
C TRP A 80 11.28 -38.32 17.24
N GLU A 81 11.51 -38.31 15.92
CA GLU A 81 12.62 -37.58 15.32
C GLU A 81 12.51 -36.07 15.56
N ALA A 82 11.33 -35.49 15.29
CA ALA A 82 11.09 -34.05 15.50
C ALA A 82 11.25 -33.67 16.99
N ASP A 83 10.77 -34.50 17.92
CA ASP A 83 10.92 -34.25 19.36
C ASP A 83 12.39 -34.33 19.79
N SER A 84 13.16 -35.26 19.23
CA SER A 84 14.59 -35.38 19.50
C SER A 84 15.36 -34.15 19.00
N ILE A 85 15.06 -33.70 17.78
CA ILE A 85 15.68 -32.50 17.20
C ILE A 85 15.24 -31.24 17.95
N ARG A 86 13.98 -31.12 18.35
CA ARG A 86 13.49 -30.02 19.19
C ARG A 86 14.26 -29.94 20.51
N ASN A 87 14.42 -31.06 21.21
CA ASN A 87 15.16 -31.09 22.48
C ASN A 87 16.63 -30.69 22.30
N LEU A 88 17.27 -31.15 21.22
CA LEU A 88 18.64 -30.73 20.88
C LEU A 88 18.71 -29.23 20.59
N LEU A 89 17.78 -28.69 19.80
CA LEU A 89 17.71 -27.27 19.49
C LEU A 89 17.50 -26.44 20.76
N LEU A 90 16.52 -26.76 21.60
CA LEU A 90 16.27 -26.03 22.85
C LEU A 90 17.42 -26.13 23.85
N ALA A 91 18.17 -27.24 23.86
CA ALA A 91 19.40 -27.35 24.65
C ALA A 91 20.53 -26.45 24.12
N THR A 92 20.50 -26.12 22.83
CA THR A 92 21.51 -25.28 22.15
C THR A 92 21.16 -23.80 22.24
N VAL A 93 19.91 -23.43 21.93
CA VAL A 93 19.47 -22.04 21.78
C VAL A 93 18.70 -21.50 22.99
N GLY A 94 18.63 -22.28 24.07
CA GLY A 94 17.86 -21.96 25.26
C GLY A 94 16.38 -22.30 25.15
N HIS A 95 15.71 -22.29 26.31
CA HIS A 95 14.25 -22.42 26.37
C HIS A 95 13.60 -21.26 25.63
N ASP A 96 12.46 -21.51 24.99
CA ASP A 96 11.70 -20.52 24.21
C ASP A 96 12.51 -19.84 23.09
N GLU A 97 13.52 -20.52 22.54
CA GLU A 97 14.34 -20.03 21.41
C GLU A 97 15.11 -18.73 21.69
N ALA A 98 15.39 -18.42 22.97
CA ALA A 98 15.94 -17.14 23.41
C ALA A 98 17.18 -16.67 22.63
N TYR A 99 18.08 -17.59 22.28
CA TYR A 99 19.35 -17.31 21.60
C TYR A 99 19.36 -17.78 20.14
N LEU A 100 18.22 -18.19 19.57
CA LEU A 100 18.16 -18.74 18.20
C LEU A 100 18.71 -17.76 17.15
N HIS A 101 18.42 -16.48 17.33
CA HIS A 101 18.86 -15.41 16.42
C HIS A 101 20.38 -15.28 16.31
N GLU A 102 21.14 -15.65 17.34
CA GLU A 102 22.61 -15.60 17.35
C GLU A 102 23.22 -16.59 16.34
N HIS A 103 22.48 -17.62 15.96
CA HIS A 103 22.90 -18.64 14.99
C HIS A 103 22.50 -18.31 13.55
N ARG A 104 21.74 -17.23 13.32
CA ARG A 104 21.24 -16.89 11.99
C ARG A 104 22.39 -16.48 11.06
N THR A 105 22.36 -17.00 9.85
CA THR A 105 23.35 -16.68 8.79
C THR A 105 22.73 -15.94 7.60
N GLU A 106 21.40 -15.96 7.50
CA GLU A 106 20.64 -15.21 6.49
C GLU A 106 20.01 -13.94 7.07
N PRO A 107 19.80 -12.89 6.26
CA PRO A 107 19.14 -11.67 6.73
C PRO A 107 17.70 -11.96 7.21
N LEU A 108 17.23 -11.15 8.16
CA LEU A 108 15.79 -11.03 8.46
C LEU A 108 15.13 -10.24 7.34
N ARG A 109 14.15 -10.83 6.65
CA ARG A 109 13.42 -10.20 5.55
C ARG A 109 12.01 -9.84 6.01
N VAL A 110 11.75 -8.55 6.21
CA VAL A 110 10.45 -8.06 6.68
C VAL A 110 9.77 -7.31 5.55
N THR A 111 8.64 -7.84 5.07
CA THR A 111 7.74 -7.15 4.15
C THR A 111 6.67 -6.42 4.95
N VAL A 112 6.50 -5.12 4.70
CA VAL A 112 5.53 -4.26 5.37
C VAL A 112 4.40 -3.94 4.38
N PRO A 113 3.19 -4.51 4.56
CA PRO A 113 2.05 -4.24 3.68
C PRO A 113 1.39 -2.91 4.06
N VAL A 114 1.94 -1.79 3.55
CA VAL A 114 1.58 -0.43 3.97
C VAL A 114 0.10 -0.13 3.67
N ASP A 115 -0.33 -0.40 2.44
CA ASP A 115 -1.71 -0.14 2.01
C ASP A 115 -2.73 -0.98 2.80
N GLN A 116 -2.43 -2.24 3.10
CA GLN A 116 -3.31 -3.08 3.94
C GLN A 116 -3.40 -2.54 5.36
N ILE A 117 -2.27 -2.20 5.98
CA ILE A 117 -2.26 -1.66 7.35
C ILE A 117 -3.07 -0.37 7.42
N LEU A 118 -2.95 0.52 6.43
CA LEU A 118 -3.70 1.77 6.40
C LEU A 118 -5.20 1.57 6.11
N ALA A 119 -5.54 0.61 5.24
CA ALA A 119 -6.93 0.23 4.97
C ALA A 119 -7.62 -0.35 6.23
N GLU A 120 -6.95 -1.26 6.96
CA GLU A 120 -7.49 -1.82 8.21
C GLU A 120 -7.73 -0.77 9.30
N GLN A 121 -7.01 0.35 9.24
CA GLN A 121 -7.17 1.49 10.15
C GLN A 121 -8.18 2.53 9.65
N GLY A 122 -8.80 2.33 8.48
CA GLY A 122 -9.87 3.17 7.98
C GLY A 122 -9.42 4.40 7.18
N LEU A 123 -8.19 4.43 6.65
CA LEU A 123 -7.69 5.60 5.90
C LEU A 123 -8.53 5.84 4.65
N ASP A 124 -8.88 4.78 3.93
CA ASP A 124 -9.60 4.90 2.68
C ASP A 124 -11.03 5.41 2.92
N GLU A 125 -11.71 4.88 3.93
CA GLU A 125 -13.03 5.33 4.37
C GLU A 125 -13.03 6.80 4.80
N LEU A 126 -11.97 7.25 5.47
CA LEU A 126 -11.82 8.65 5.86
C LEU A 126 -11.75 9.56 4.62
N TYR A 127 -10.91 9.22 3.64
CA TYR A 127 -10.74 10.02 2.43
C TYR A 127 -11.98 10.00 1.53
N GLU A 128 -12.65 8.85 1.39
CA GLU A 128 -13.94 8.75 0.70
C GLU A 128 -15.02 9.62 1.36
N ALA A 129 -15.07 9.66 2.69
CA ALA A 129 -15.99 10.53 3.42
C ALA A 129 -15.68 12.03 3.20
N LEU A 130 -14.40 12.40 3.10
CA LEU A 130 -13.97 13.77 2.80
C LEU A 130 -14.33 14.17 1.37
N HIS A 131 -14.12 13.31 0.37
CA HIS A 131 -14.57 13.53 -1.00
C HIS A 131 -16.09 13.70 -1.07
N THR A 132 -16.85 12.80 -0.42
CA THR A 132 -18.31 12.90 -0.33
C THR A 132 -18.76 14.23 0.28
N SER A 133 -18.05 14.71 1.32
CA SER A 133 -18.33 16.01 1.93
C SER A 133 -18.04 17.19 1.00
N LEU A 134 -16.96 17.11 0.20
CA LEU A 134 -16.64 18.12 -0.81
C LEU A 134 -17.68 18.13 -1.94
N ASP A 135 -18.09 16.97 -2.44
CA ASP A 135 -19.13 16.84 -3.47
C ASP A 135 -20.45 17.46 -3.00
N ALA A 136 -20.87 17.18 -1.77
CA ALA A 136 -22.09 17.75 -1.20
C ALA A 136 -22.02 19.28 -1.11
N ARG A 137 -20.85 19.83 -0.78
CA ARG A 137 -20.61 21.28 -0.74
C ARG A 137 -20.56 21.88 -2.14
N GLU A 138 -20.03 21.17 -3.13
CA GLU A 138 -20.04 21.58 -4.53
C GLU A 138 -21.47 21.67 -5.07
N VAL A 139 -22.27 20.61 -4.88
CA VAL A 139 -23.67 20.58 -5.29
C VAL A 139 -24.45 21.74 -4.67
N LYS A 140 -24.25 22.00 -3.37
CA LYS A 140 -24.87 23.14 -2.69
C LYS A 140 -24.42 24.47 -3.29
N ALA A 141 -23.12 24.68 -3.48
CA ALA A 141 -22.57 25.90 -4.04
C ALA A 141 -23.07 26.16 -5.47
N LEU A 142 -23.17 25.12 -6.30
CA LEU A 142 -23.72 25.22 -7.65
C LEU A 142 -25.23 25.50 -7.64
N GLY A 143 -25.98 24.88 -6.72
CA GLY A 143 -27.39 25.18 -6.51
C GLY A 143 -27.65 26.65 -6.13
N GLU A 144 -26.70 27.30 -5.43
CA GLU A 144 -26.76 28.72 -5.08
C GLU A 144 -26.41 29.66 -6.26
N VAL A 145 -25.76 29.17 -7.33
CA VAL A 145 -25.42 29.97 -8.52
C VAL A 145 -26.62 30.25 -9.44
N VAL A 146 -27.75 29.58 -9.21
CA VAL A 146 -29.08 29.85 -9.81
C VAL A 146 -29.26 29.44 -11.28
N ASP A 147 -30.45 28.86 -11.47
CA ASP A 147 -31.28 28.68 -12.66
C ASP A 147 -31.05 29.69 -13.81
N ASP A 148 -30.64 29.17 -14.96
CA ASP A 148 -30.44 29.90 -16.21
C ASP A 148 -31.73 30.04 -17.04
N ALA A 149 -32.82 29.37 -16.64
CA ALA A 149 -34.11 29.42 -17.32
C ALA A 149 -34.72 30.82 -17.51
N PRO A 150 -34.49 31.82 -16.62
CA PRO A 150 -34.93 33.19 -16.87
C PRO A 150 -34.23 33.85 -18.07
N TYR A 151 -33.05 33.35 -18.47
CA TYR A 151 -32.18 33.98 -19.46
C TYR A 151 -32.08 33.19 -20.77
N LEU A 152 -32.43 31.90 -20.75
CA LEU A 152 -32.35 31.00 -21.88
C LEU A 152 -33.73 30.43 -22.25
N TRP A 153 -33.99 30.27 -23.53
CA TRP A 153 -35.04 29.37 -24.02
C TRP A 153 -34.46 27.97 -24.08
N HIS A 154 -35.05 27.02 -23.36
CA HIS A 154 -34.66 25.61 -23.39
C HIS A 154 -35.54 24.88 -24.39
N TYR A 155 -34.93 24.08 -25.25
CA TYR A 155 -35.61 23.25 -26.23
C TYR A 155 -35.18 21.81 -26.06
N ASP A 156 -36.15 20.95 -25.76
CA ASP A 156 -35.93 19.51 -25.61
C ASP A 156 -36.14 18.79 -26.94
N ARG A 157 -35.32 17.76 -27.17
CA ARG A 157 -35.42 16.93 -28.36
C ARG A 157 -36.63 16.01 -28.23
N THR A 158 -37.42 15.96 -29.29
CA THR A 158 -38.57 15.05 -29.43
C THR A 158 -38.13 13.72 -30.04
N ASP A 159 -38.95 12.68 -29.91
CA ASP A 159 -38.71 11.36 -30.53
C ASP A 159 -38.57 11.45 -32.06
N ALA A 160 -39.19 12.45 -32.68
CA ALA A 160 -39.08 12.73 -34.11
C ALA A 160 -37.77 13.46 -34.49
N GLY A 161 -36.91 13.77 -33.52
CA GLY A 161 -35.61 14.43 -33.71
C GLY A 161 -35.67 15.96 -33.82
N GLY A 162 -36.86 16.57 -33.75
CA GLY A 162 -37.04 18.02 -33.68
C GLY A 162 -36.90 18.55 -32.26
N PHE A 163 -36.80 19.88 -32.09
CA PHE A 163 -36.63 20.54 -30.79
C PHE A 163 -37.84 21.41 -30.46
N VAL A 164 -38.39 21.26 -29.24
CA VAL A 164 -39.58 21.98 -28.77
C VAL A 164 -39.31 22.54 -27.39
N SER A 165 -39.73 23.79 -27.14
CA SER A 165 -39.65 24.37 -25.81
C SER A 165 -40.88 24.01 -24.98
N SER A 166 -40.67 23.77 -23.69
CA SER A 166 -41.73 23.66 -22.70
C SER A 166 -42.26 25.04 -22.25
N ASP A 167 -41.55 26.11 -22.57
CA ASP A 167 -41.95 27.49 -22.27
C ASP A 167 -42.91 28.00 -23.38
N PRO A 168 -44.18 28.33 -23.06
CA PRO A 168 -45.16 28.75 -24.05
C PRO A 168 -44.84 30.12 -24.69
N GLU A 169 -43.95 30.91 -24.09
CA GLU A 169 -43.51 32.19 -24.65
C GLU A 169 -42.29 32.05 -25.56
N ALA A 170 -41.66 30.86 -25.62
CA ALA A 170 -40.50 30.63 -26.47
C ALA A 170 -40.88 30.65 -27.96
N PRO A 171 -40.08 31.31 -28.82
CA PRO A 171 -40.25 31.19 -30.26
C PRO A 171 -39.97 29.74 -30.70
N PRO A 172 -40.50 29.28 -31.85
CA PRO A 172 -40.12 27.98 -32.40
C PRO A 172 -38.59 27.88 -32.58
N PHE A 173 -38.01 26.74 -32.20
CA PHE A 173 -36.58 26.52 -32.39
C PHE A 173 -36.18 26.71 -33.85
N SER A 174 -35.12 27.47 -34.10
CA SER A 174 -34.50 27.56 -35.42
C SER A 174 -32.98 27.43 -35.33
N MET A 175 -32.41 26.67 -36.25
CA MET A 175 -30.96 26.51 -36.35
C MET A 175 -30.24 27.84 -36.55
N GLU A 176 -30.88 28.77 -37.27
CA GLU A 176 -30.34 30.12 -37.50
C GLU A 176 -30.27 30.93 -36.19
N SER A 177 -31.30 30.88 -35.35
CA SER A 177 -31.28 31.57 -34.05
C SER A 177 -30.19 31.02 -33.14
N TRP A 178 -30.02 29.69 -33.10
CA TRP A 178 -28.97 29.04 -32.33
C TRP A 178 -27.57 29.41 -32.85
N ARG A 179 -27.33 29.35 -34.17
CA ARG A 179 -26.06 29.79 -34.80
C ARG A 179 -25.72 31.23 -34.44
N SER A 180 -26.67 32.13 -34.62
CA SER A 180 -26.51 33.56 -34.33
C SER A 180 -26.18 33.79 -32.85
N ASP A 181 -26.82 33.04 -31.96
CA ASP A 181 -26.53 33.08 -30.52
C ASP A 181 -25.10 32.58 -30.20
N ARG A 182 -24.68 31.45 -30.78
CA ARG A 182 -23.30 30.93 -30.59
C ARG A 182 -22.24 31.86 -31.18
N GLN A 183 -22.50 32.48 -32.33
CA GLN A 183 -21.59 33.48 -32.91
C GLN A 183 -21.47 34.70 -31.98
N ALA A 184 -22.58 35.14 -31.40
CA ALA A 184 -22.59 36.23 -30.43
C ALA A 184 -21.96 35.85 -29.08
N ASP A 185 -21.89 34.56 -28.75
CA ASP A 185 -21.07 33.99 -27.66
C ASP A 185 -19.58 33.91 -28.00
N GLY A 186 -19.17 34.30 -29.22
CA GLY A 186 -17.77 34.31 -29.65
C GLY A 186 -17.27 32.97 -30.20
N TYR A 187 -18.15 32.02 -30.48
CA TYR A 187 -17.77 30.76 -31.10
C TYR A 187 -17.40 31.02 -32.57
N PRO A 188 -16.26 30.50 -33.05
CA PRO A 188 -15.87 30.70 -34.43
C PRO A 188 -16.69 29.76 -35.35
N PRO A 189 -16.91 30.14 -36.63
CA PRO A 189 -17.83 29.43 -37.53
C PRO A 189 -17.55 27.93 -37.68
N GLU A 190 -16.28 27.53 -37.68
CA GLU A 190 -15.86 26.14 -37.78
C GLU A 190 -16.29 25.30 -36.57
N ARG A 191 -16.23 25.89 -35.36
CA ARG A 191 -16.67 25.22 -34.14
C ARG A 191 -18.18 25.07 -34.10
N ILE A 192 -18.91 26.07 -34.60
CA ILE A 192 -20.37 26.01 -34.75
C ILE A 192 -20.76 24.89 -35.73
N ALA A 193 -20.13 24.84 -36.91
CA ALA A 193 -20.38 23.78 -37.90
C ALA A 193 -19.98 22.38 -37.41
N GLN A 194 -18.99 22.28 -36.51
CA GLN A 194 -18.66 21.03 -35.84
C GLN A 194 -19.76 20.63 -34.86
N ILE A 195 -20.16 21.53 -33.96
CA ILE A 195 -21.21 21.27 -32.97
C ILE A 195 -22.51 20.86 -33.66
N GLU A 196 -22.88 21.48 -34.78
CA GLU A 196 -24.05 21.08 -35.55
C GLU A 196 -24.00 19.60 -35.95
N ARG A 197 -22.90 19.17 -36.56
CA ARG A 197 -22.71 17.78 -36.99
C ARG A 197 -22.64 16.79 -35.83
N THR A 198 -22.09 17.19 -34.69
CA THR A 198 -21.85 16.26 -33.58
C THR A 198 -22.98 16.22 -32.57
N VAL A 199 -23.67 17.35 -32.36
CA VAL A 199 -24.72 17.50 -31.35
C VAL A 199 -26.09 17.36 -31.99
N PHE A 200 -26.39 18.04 -33.09
CA PHE A 200 -27.75 17.99 -33.65
C PHE A 200 -28.05 16.70 -34.41
N ASP A 201 -27.04 16.09 -35.04
CA ASP A 201 -27.20 14.78 -35.70
C ASP A 201 -27.14 13.60 -34.71
N SER A 202 -26.71 13.84 -33.47
CA SER A 202 -26.65 12.79 -32.45
C SER A 202 -28.00 12.57 -31.76
N PRO A 203 -28.52 11.33 -31.71
CA PRO A 203 -29.72 11.01 -30.95
C PRO A 203 -29.53 11.13 -29.43
N LEU A 204 -28.29 11.29 -28.94
CA LEU A 204 -27.98 11.46 -27.52
C LEU A 204 -28.19 12.89 -27.03
N THR A 205 -28.31 13.87 -27.93
CA THR A 205 -28.57 15.25 -27.55
C THR A 205 -30.00 15.39 -27.07
N ARG A 206 -30.17 15.72 -25.79
CA ARG A 206 -31.49 15.81 -25.16
C ARG A 206 -32.07 17.21 -25.19
N SER A 207 -31.24 18.25 -25.14
CA SER A 207 -31.71 19.63 -25.12
C SER A 207 -30.68 20.59 -25.72
N VAL A 208 -31.16 21.76 -26.16
CA VAL A 208 -30.36 22.89 -26.61
C VAL A 208 -30.96 24.19 -26.10
N TYR A 209 -30.17 25.25 -26.06
CA TYR A 209 -30.58 26.53 -25.51
C TYR A 209 -30.20 27.70 -26.41
N VAL A 210 -31.02 28.76 -26.34
CA VAL A 210 -30.81 30.03 -27.06
C VAL A 210 -31.11 31.19 -26.10
N ALA A 211 -30.23 32.18 -26.01
CA ALA A 211 -30.46 33.31 -25.11
C ALA A 211 -31.70 34.14 -25.51
N LYS A 212 -32.50 34.58 -24.51
CA LYS A 212 -33.71 35.38 -24.74
C LYS A 212 -33.41 36.78 -25.28
N SER A 213 -32.20 37.31 -25.03
CA SER A 213 -31.72 38.63 -25.48
C SER A 213 -30.19 38.78 -25.31
N PRO A 214 -29.55 39.80 -25.89
CA PRO A 214 -28.12 40.07 -25.64
C PRO A 214 -27.79 40.31 -24.15
N LYS A 215 -28.68 40.96 -23.40
CA LYS A 215 -28.52 41.14 -21.95
C LYS A 215 -28.66 39.82 -21.20
N ALA A 216 -29.58 38.96 -21.63
CA ALA A 216 -29.77 37.63 -21.07
C ALA A 216 -28.54 36.73 -21.34
N ARG A 217 -27.97 36.80 -22.55
CA ARG A 217 -26.72 36.12 -22.90
C ARG A 217 -25.57 36.52 -21.99
N ALA A 218 -25.30 37.81 -21.84
CA ALA A 218 -24.23 38.30 -20.97
C ALA A 218 -24.41 37.88 -19.51
N LYS A 219 -25.68 37.73 -19.06
CA LYS A 219 -26.00 37.23 -17.72
C LYS A 219 -25.79 35.72 -17.63
N ALA A 220 -26.25 34.93 -18.61
CA ALA A 220 -26.04 33.49 -18.69
C ALA A 220 -24.54 33.14 -18.73
N GLN A 221 -23.75 33.83 -19.55
CA GLN A 221 -22.28 33.69 -19.58
C GLN A 221 -21.63 33.98 -18.23
N ARG A 222 -22.13 34.99 -17.49
CA ARG A 222 -21.62 35.28 -16.15
C ARG A 222 -21.94 34.16 -15.17
N LEU A 223 -23.16 33.62 -15.20
CA LEU A 223 -23.57 32.51 -14.35
C LEU A 223 -22.76 31.24 -14.67
N ASP A 224 -22.60 30.95 -15.96
CA ASP A 224 -21.76 29.85 -16.45
C ASP A 224 -20.30 30.01 -15.99
N GLY A 225 -19.72 31.20 -16.11
CA GLY A 225 -18.37 31.48 -15.60
C GLY A 225 -18.26 31.37 -14.07
N GLN A 226 -19.32 31.71 -13.32
CA GLN A 226 -19.37 31.51 -11.87
C GLN A 226 -19.44 30.02 -11.51
N ALA A 227 -20.27 29.25 -12.21
CA ALA A 227 -20.37 27.80 -12.03
C ALA A 227 -19.03 27.11 -12.32
N HIS A 228 -18.39 27.42 -13.45
CA HIS A 228 -17.07 26.91 -13.79
C HIS A 228 -16.01 27.28 -12.73
N ALA A 229 -16.01 28.53 -12.24
CA ALA A 229 -15.06 28.94 -11.21
C ALA A 229 -15.25 28.18 -9.89
N ILE A 230 -16.51 27.85 -9.54
CA ILE A 230 -16.84 27.01 -8.38
C ILE A 230 -16.36 25.57 -8.60
N GLN A 231 -16.70 24.96 -9.73
CA GLN A 231 -16.26 23.60 -10.09
C GLN A 231 -14.73 23.49 -10.07
N ASP A 232 -14.03 24.45 -10.69
CA ASP A 232 -12.58 24.51 -10.67
C ASP A 232 -12.01 24.66 -9.26
N GLY A 233 -12.70 25.39 -8.39
CA GLY A 233 -12.36 25.51 -6.98
C GLY A 233 -12.48 24.19 -6.23
N PHE A 234 -13.53 23.40 -6.48
CA PHE A 234 -13.72 22.09 -5.87
C PHE A 234 -12.78 21.05 -6.46
N ARG A 235 -12.61 20.98 -7.78
CA ARG A 235 -11.61 20.12 -8.44
C ARG A 235 -10.22 20.25 -7.82
N ARG A 236 -9.73 21.48 -7.63
CA ARG A 236 -8.43 21.71 -6.95
C ARG A 236 -8.38 21.19 -5.52
N ARG A 237 -9.51 21.18 -4.79
CA ARG A 237 -9.58 20.61 -3.44
C ARG A 237 -9.57 19.09 -3.46
N HIS A 238 -10.23 18.46 -4.43
CA HIS A 238 -10.14 17.01 -4.63
C HIS A 238 -8.69 16.61 -4.95
N GLU A 239 -8.05 17.28 -5.91
CA GLU A 239 -6.64 17.06 -6.26
C GLU A 239 -5.70 17.25 -5.05
N ALA A 240 -5.93 18.28 -4.23
CA ALA A 240 -5.16 18.50 -3.02
C ALA A 240 -5.38 17.42 -1.96
N LEU A 241 -6.59 16.90 -1.84
CA LEU A 241 -6.92 15.82 -0.92
C LEU A 241 -6.25 14.50 -1.35
N ASP A 242 -6.28 14.18 -2.64
CA ASP A 242 -5.57 13.01 -3.20
C ASP A 242 -4.05 13.12 -3.00
N ALA A 243 -3.49 14.31 -3.21
CA ALA A 243 -2.07 14.56 -2.97
C ALA A 243 -1.69 14.37 -1.49
N LEU A 244 -2.52 14.87 -0.57
CA LEU A 244 -2.32 14.69 0.87
C LEU A 244 -2.37 13.20 1.25
N ARG A 245 -3.34 12.44 0.70
CA ARG A 245 -3.43 10.98 0.91
C ARG A 245 -2.13 10.28 0.53
N GLY A 246 -1.58 10.62 -0.64
CA GLY A 246 -0.32 10.05 -1.13
C GLY A 246 0.89 10.40 -0.24
N GLU A 247 0.96 11.66 0.24
CA GLU A 247 1.99 12.11 1.17
C GLU A 247 1.92 11.39 2.52
N GLU A 248 0.71 11.26 3.07
CA GLU A 248 0.46 10.56 4.34
C GLU A 248 0.82 9.07 4.25
N ARG A 249 0.43 8.40 3.15
CA ARG A 249 0.81 7.00 2.88
C ARG A 249 2.32 6.84 2.82
N THR A 250 2.99 7.69 2.05
CA THR A 250 4.46 7.65 1.90
C THR A 250 5.16 7.87 3.24
N THR A 251 4.70 8.87 4.00
CA THR A 251 5.26 9.22 5.31
C THR A 251 5.07 8.09 6.31
N PHE A 252 3.89 7.48 6.34
CA PHE A 252 3.63 6.30 7.17
C PHE A 252 4.53 5.13 6.80
N GLY A 253 4.62 4.79 5.51
CA GLY A 253 5.47 3.72 5.01
C GLY A 253 6.93 3.87 5.43
N GLN A 254 7.47 5.09 5.35
CA GLN A 254 8.82 5.39 5.83
C GLN A 254 8.93 5.24 7.36
N ALA A 255 7.96 5.74 8.11
CA ALA A 255 7.96 5.69 9.57
C ALA A 255 7.87 4.26 10.11
N ILE A 256 7.02 3.41 9.52
CA ILE A 256 6.89 2.02 9.95
C ILE A 256 8.13 1.19 9.59
N VAL A 257 8.74 1.42 8.43
CA VAL A 257 10.01 0.80 8.05
C VAL A 257 11.12 1.18 9.03
N ALA A 258 11.19 2.46 9.43
CA ALA A 258 12.14 2.91 10.44
C ALA A 258 11.88 2.23 11.79
N ALA A 259 10.63 2.15 12.23
CA ALA A 259 10.27 1.48 13.48
C ALA A 259 10.63 -0.02 13.50
N VAL A 260 10.44 -0.73 12.37
CA VAL A 260 10.90 -2.12 12.22
C VAL A 260 12.42 -2.21 12.39
N ARG A 261 13.17 -1.35 11.69
CA ARG A 261 14.65 -1.35 11.75
C ARG A 261 15.18 -1.04 13.15
N ASP A 262 14.62 -0.03 13.80
CA ASP A 262 15.01 0.39 15.15
C ASP A 262 14.74 -0.71 16.17
N ARG A 263 13.55 -1.32 16.11
CA ARG A 263 13.20 -2.43 16.99
C ARG A 263 14.14 -3.61 16.76
N ALA A 264 14.43 -3.92 15.52
CA ALA A 264 15.23 -5.07 15.19
C ALA A 264 16.71 -4.89 15.54
N ALA A 265 17.26 -3.67 15.42
CA ALA A 265 18.59 -3.35 15.94
C ALA A 265 18.70 -3.56 17.47
N SER A 266 17.61 -3.35 18.21
CA SER A 266 17.57 -3.58 19.66
C SER A 266 17.41 -5.05 20.05
N VAL A 267 16.65 -5.83 19.29
CA VAL A 267 16.27 -7.21 19.67
C VAL A 267 17.19 -8.25 19.01
N TYR A 268 17.75 -7.94 17.85
CA TYR A 268 18.57 -8.82 17.03
C TYR A 268 19.92 -8.15 16.68
N PRO A 269 20.74 -7.81 17.68
CA PRO A 269 21.99 -7.10 17.44
C PRO A 269 22.92 -7.92 16.55
N GLY A 270 23.42 -7.31 15.46
CA GLY A 270 24.36 -7.94 14.54
C GLY A 270 23.74 -8.81 13.43
N VAL A 271 22.41 -9.03 13.45
CA VAL A 271 21.70 -9.73 12.37
C VAL A 271 21.44 -8.75 11.22
N PRO A 272 21.84 -9.05 9.97
CA PRO A 272 21.49 -8.22 8.81
C PRO A 272 19.97 -8.20 8.60
N ILE A 273 19.40 -7.03 8.28
CA ILE A 273 17.95 -6.85 8.14
C ILE A 273 17.62 -6.15 6.82
N GLU A 274 16.75 -6.79 6.07
CA GLU A 274 16.16 -6.26 4.85
C GLU A 274 14.68 -5.97 5.12
N VAL A 275 14.30 -4.70 5.02
CA VAL A 275 12.92 -4.26 5.21
C VAL A 275 12.44 -3.61 3.93
N GLU A 276 11.34 -4.12 3.40
CA GLU A 276 10.69 -3.66 2.18
C GLU A 276 9.25 -3.24 2.51
N ALA A 277 8.89 -2.01 2.16
CA ALA A 277 7.51 -1.57 2.16
C ALA A 277 6.89 -1.91 0.80
N THR A 278 5.67 -2.44 0.82
CA THR A 278 4.91 -2.73 -0.39
C THR A 278 3.47 -2.25 -0.27
N ASP A 279 2.94 -1.81 -1.40
CA ASP A 279 1.53 -1.48 -1.59
C ASP A 279 0.77 -2.68 -2.20
N ASP A 280 1.49 -3.72 -2.64
CA ASP A 280 0.88 -4.93 -3.18
C ASP A 280 0.12 -5.69 -2.07
N PRO A 281 -1.03 -6.29 -2.38
CA PRO A 281 -1.74 -7.15 -1.44
C PRO A 281 -0.91 -8.41 -1.18
N VAL A 282 -0.19 -8.38 -0.07
CA VAL A 282 0.54 -9.52 0.49
C VAL A 282 -0.25 -9.95 1.73
N GLU A 283 -0.43 -11.26 1.92
CA GLU A 283 -1.04 -11.79 3.13
C GLU A 283 -0.24 -11.29 4.34
N ASP A 284 -0.86 -10.45 5.19
CA ASP A 284 -0.19 -9.86 6.34
C ASP A 284 0.28 -10.98 7.28
N PRO A 285 1.60 -11.22 7.37
CA PRO A 285 2.10 -12.34 8.13
C PRO A 285 1.77 -12.16 9.62
N SER A 286 1.53 -10.95 10.14
CA SER A 286 1.15 -10.75 11.55
C SER A 286 -0.27 -11.21 11.88
N THR A 287 -1.11 -11.49 10.87
CA THR A 287 -2.52 -11.89 11.06
C THR A 287 -2.77 -13.40 10.91
N THR A 288 -1.75 -14.19 10.54
CA THR A 288 -1.91 -15.63 10.36
C THR A 288 -2.24 -16.34 11.68
N ALA A 289 -3.33 -17.12 11.68
CA ALA A 289 -3.98 -17.70 12.86
C ALA A 289 -3.20 -18.83 13.57
N ASP A 290 -1.98 -19.16 13.13
CA ASP A 290 -1.27 -20.35 13.57
C ASP A 290 -0.57 -20.21 14.94
N GLY A 291 -0.75 -19.09 15.65
CA GLY A 291 -0.34 -18.95 17.05
C GLY A 291 1.18 -18.87 17.29
N PHE A 292 2.00 -19.01 16.25
CA PHE A 292 3.44 -18.87 16.30
C PHE A 292 3.84 -17.54 15.65
N SER A 293 4.45 -16.64 16.43
CA SER A 293 4.92 -15.34 15.94
C SER A 293 6.40 -15.41 15.56
N SER A 294 6.69 -15.44 14.26
CA SER A 294 8.06 -15.37 13.73
C SER A 294 8.76 -14.08 14.17
N PRO A 295 10.11 -14.02 14.18
CA PRO A 295 10.84 -12.77 14.40
C PRO A 295 10.32 -11.60 13.56
N GLU A 296 10.10 -11.83 12.27
CA GLU A 296 9.58 -10.85 11.31
C GLU A 296 8.18 -10.36 11.69
N GLN A 297 7.28 -11.28 12.06
CA GLN A 297 5.92 -10.96 12.52
C GLN A 297 5.94 -10.13 13.82
N ARG A 298 6.81 -10.47 14.78
CA ARG A 298 6.95 -9.71 16.03
C ARG A 298 7.47 -8.29 15.80
N LEU A 299 8.42 -8.13 14.86
CA LEU A 299 8.94 -6.82 14.47
C LEU A 299 7.85 -5.98 13.81
N LEU A 300 7.09 -6.55 12.88
CA LEU A 300 5.99 -5.87 12.20
C LEU A 300 4.89 -5.49 13.19
N GLN A 301 4.45 -6.42 14.05
CA GLN A 301 3.44 -6.17 15.08
C GLN A 301 3.86 -5.03 16.01
N HIS A 302 5.11 -5.05 16.50
CA HIS A 302 5.63 -3.97 17.33
C HIS A 302 5.62 -2.63 16.58
N ALA A 303 6.06 -2.62 15.32
CA ALA A 303 6.06 -1.41 14.50
C ALA A 303 4.63 -0.89 14.27
N ARG A 304 3.63 -1.75 14.07
CA ARG A 304 2.22 -1.35 13.95
C ARG A 304 1.70 -0.67 15.22
N GLU A 305 2.04 -1.20 16.39
CA GLU A 305 1.60 -0.66 17.69
C GLU A 305 2.27 0.67 18.05
N HIS A 306 3.49 0.91 17.55
CA HIS A 306 4.32 2.04 17.98
C HIS A 306 4.52 3.11 16.90
N THR A 307 4.21 2.80 15.64
CA THR A 307 4.22 3.79 14.56
C THR A 307 2.94 4.61 14.66
N ARG A 308 3.10 5.92 14.83
CA ARG A 308 1.95 6.82 14.83
C ARG A 308 1.31 6.79 13.46
N TRP A 309 -0.01 6.64 13.48
CA TRP A 309 -0.82 6.84 12.29
C TRP A 309 -0.61 8.25 11.74
N PRO A 310 -0.63 8.45 10.40
CA PRO A 310 -0.65 9.78 9.80
C PRO A 310 -1.72 10.60 10.51
N GLY A 311 -1.36 11.82 10.89
CA GLY A 311 -2.07 12.59 11.89
C GLY A 311 -3.58 12.54 11.71
N SER A 312 -4.24 11.82 12.62
CA SER A 312 -5.67 11.99 12.81
C SER A 312 -5.95 13.46 13.20
N VAL A 313 -6.37 14.26 12.20
CA VAL A 313 -7.26 15.46 12.25
C VAL A 313 -6.56 16.81 12.61
N PRO A 314 -6.95 18.04 12.12
CA PRO A 314 -8.20 18.61 11.57
C PRO A 314 -9.02 18.02 10.43
N ALA A 315 -10.34 17.85 10.55
CA ALA A 315 -11.19 18.34 9.46
C ALA A 315 -10.74 19.79 9.20
N PRO A 316 -10.65 20.29 7.96
CA PRO A 316 -10.20 21.66 7.72
C PRO A 316 -10.92 22.60 8.69
N THR A 317 -10.14 23.16 9.62
CA THR A 317 -10.60 23.98 10.74
C THR A 317 -11.39 25.14 10.17
N GLY A 318 -12.71 24.97 10.10
CA GLY A 318 -13.57 25.89 9.37
C GLY A 318 -14.99 25.43 9.04
N TYR A 319 -15.40 24.19 9.34
CA TYR A 319 -16.82 23.81 9.22
C TYR A 319 -17.37 23.28 10.54
N SER A 320 -17.87 24.21 11.35
CA SER A 320 -18.88 23.89 12.36
C SER A 320 -20.11 23.31 11.64
N LEU A 321 -20.57 22.15 12.08
CA LEU A 321 -21.93 21.68 11.82
C LEU A 321 -22.86 22.57 12.65
N GLY A 322 -23.36 23.61 12.00
CA GLY A 322 -24.43 24.49 12.45
C GLY A 322 -25.25 24.92 11.24
#